data_AF-A0A3P6S955-F1
#
_entry.id   AF-A0A3P6S955-F1
#
_cell.length_a   1.000
_cell.length_b   1.000
_cell.length_c   1.000
_cell.angle_alpha   90.00
_cell.angle_beta   90.00
_cell.angle_gamma   90.00
#
_symmetry.space_group_name_H-M   'P 1'
#
loop_
_entity.id
_entity.type
_entity.pdbx_description
1 polymer ?
#
loop_
_entity_poly.entity_id
_entity_poly.type
_entity_poly.pdbx_seq_one_letter_code
_entity_poly.pdbx_strand_id
1 'polypeptide(L)' 'MLDVICINRYFGWYVDTGYLETINNSWVFEISNWKQKYRDKPLIVSEYGAEAIPGFNQVRQRLILEKNLQLPVYAYPLQP' A
#
# COMPACT_ATOMS: atom_id res chain seq x y z
N MET A 1 -14.13 -16.99 25.56
CA MET A 1 -14.36 -16.22 24.31
C MET A 1 -13.51 -14.96 24.40
N LEU A 2 -12.99 -14.43 23.28
CA LEU A 2 -12.17 -13.20 23.25
C LEU A 2 -13.00 -11.97 22.86
N ASP A 3 -12.57 -10.80 23.34
CA ASP A 3 -13.29 -9.52 23.19
C ASP A 3 -12.86 -8.72 21.96
N VAL A 4 -11.60 -8.88 21.52
CA VAL A 4 -11.01 -8.17 20.39
C VAL A 4 -10.50 -9.15 19.36
N ILE A 5 -10.62 -8.82 18.07
CA ILE A 5 -10.03 -9.57 16.97
C ILE A 5 -8.76 -8.86 16.51
N CYS A 6 -7.61 -9.51 16.70
CA CYS A 6 -6.33 -9.02 16.20
C CYS A 6 -6.01 -9.68 14.85
N ILE A 7 -5.59 -8.88 13.87
CA ILE A 7 -5.33 -9.32 12.51
C ILE A 7 -3.85 -9.10 12.19
N ASN A 8 -3.17 -10.20 11.86
CA ASN A 8 -1.82 -10.19 11.29
C ASN A 8 -1.94 -10.56 9.81
N ARG A 9 -1.75 -9.57 8.93
CA ARG A 9 -1.86 -9.76 7.48
C ARG A 9 -0.80 -8.98 6.73
N TYR A 10 -0.30 -9.62 5.68
CA TYR A 10 0.89 -9.23 4.94
C TYR A 10 0.59 -9.26 3.42
N PHE A 11 -0.49 -8.59 3.01
CA PHE A 11 -0.84 -8.43 1.60
C PHE A 11 0.22 -7.60 0.87
N GLY A 12 0.58 -7.99 -0.35
CA GLY A 12 1.70 -7.43 -1.10
C GLY A 12 3.06 -8.00 -0.69
N TRP A 13 3.13 -8.77 0.40
CA TRP A 13 4.35 -9.43 0.87
C TRP A 13 4.26 -10.95 0.75
N TYR A 14 3.45 -11.62 1.58
CA TYR A 14 3.28 -13.09 1.51
C TYR A 14 2.13 -13.52 0.60
N VAL A 15 1.12 -12.65 0.44
CA VAL A 15 -0.02 -12.87 -0.45
C VAL A 15 0.02 -11.78 -1.52
N ASP A 16 -0.12 -12.17 -2.78
CA ASP A 16 -0.04 -11.29 -3.95
C ASP A 16 1.24 -10.42 -3.96
N THR A 17 2.39 -11.07 -3.75
CA THR A 17 3.70 -10.40 -3.62
C THR A 17 3.99 -9.49 -4.80
N GLY A 18 4.26 -8.21 -4.51
CA GLY A 18 4.60 -7.21 -5.53
C GLY A 18 3.41 -6.63 -6.33
N TYR A 19 2.20 -7.15 -6.14
CA TYR A 19 0.97 -6.63 -6.75
C TYR A 19 0.26 -5.66 -5.79
N LEU A 20 0.81 -4.44 -5.68
CA LEU A 20 0.32 -3.45 -4.70
C LEU A 20 -1.12 -3.01 -4.96
N GLU A 21 -1.57 -3.07 -6.21
CA GLU A 21 -2.93 -2.75 -6.63
C GLU A 21 -4.00 -3.68 -6.04
N THR A 22 -3.65 -4.91 -5.66
CA THR A 22 -4.62 -5.87 -5.10
C THR A 22 -4.81 -5.70 -3.60
N ILE A 23 -3.83 -5.10 -2.91
CA ILE A 23 -3.79 -4.97 -1.45
C ILE A 23 -5.08 -4.36 -0.90
N ASN A 24 -5.57 -3.29 -1.51
CA ASN A 24 -6.76 -2.60 -1.04
C ASN A 24 -8.01 -3.49 -1.13
N ASN A 25 -8.19 -4.16 -2.27
CA ASN A 25 -9.33 -5.06 -2.47
C ASN A 25 -9.29 -6.25 -1.50
N SER A 26 -8.11 -6.83 -1.30
CA SER A 26 -7.92 -7.95 -0.36
C SER A 26 -8.23 -7.55 1.08
N TRP A 27 -7.80 -6.36 1.52
CA TRP A 27 -8.14 -5.84 2.85
C TRP A 27 -9.64 -5.58 3.01
N VAL A 28 -10.28 -4.92 2.05
CA VAL A 28 -11.72 -4.63 2.11
C VAL A 28 -12.51 -5.93 2.19
N PHE A 29 -12.16 -6.92 1.36
CA PHE A 29 -12.79 -8.23 1.38
C PHE A 29 -12.65 -8.92 2.74
N GLU A 30 -11.43 -8.99 3.29
CA GLU A 30 -11.19 -9.66 4.56
C GLU A 30 -11.90 -8.97 5.73
N ILE A 31 -11.80 -7.65 5.84
CA ILE A 31 -12.46 -6.90 6.92
C ILE A 31 -13.98 -7.03 6.83
N SER A 32 -14.54 -6.99 5.62
CA SER A 32 -15.98 -7.19 5.41
C SER A 32 -16.43 -8.55 5.90
N ASN A 33 -15.67 -9.61 5.63
CA ASN A 33 -15.98 -10.96 6.09
C ASN A 33 -15.88 -11.08 7.62
N TRP A 34 -14.85 -10.48 8.23
CA TRP A 34 -14.74 -10.47 9.70
C TRP A 34 -15.87 -9.70 10.36
N LYS A 35 -16.26 -8.54 9.81
CA LYS A 35 -17.41 -7.76 10.28
C LYS A 35 -18.74 -8.48 10.09
N GLN A 36 -18.91 -9.23 9.00
CA GLN A 36 -20.10 -10.05 8.80
C GLN A 36 -20.22 -11.15 9.86
N LYS A 37 -19.11 -11.81 10.18
CA LYS A 37 -19.06 -12.91 11.16
C LYS A 37 -19.14 -12.44 12.62
N TYR A 38 -18.55 -11.29 12.93
CA TYR A 38 -18.49 -10.73 14.29
C TYR A 38 -18.78 -9.23 14.27
N ARG A 39 -20.06 -8.85 14.17
CA ARG A 39 -20.48 -7.44 14.02
C ARG A 39 -20.01 -6.55 15.17
N ASP A 40 -20.15 -7.05 16.40
CA ASP A 40 -19.97 -6.23 17.61
C ASP A 40 -18.53 -6.23 18.12
N LYS A 41 -17.64 -6.98 17.48
CA LYS A 41 -16.25 -7.07 17.93
C LYS A 41 -15.39 -5.98 17.26
N PRO A 42 -14.57 -5.24 18.04
CA PRO A 42 -13.54 -4.39 17.48
C PRO A 42 -12.47 -5.25 16.80
N LEU A 43 -11.91 -4.71 15.71
CA LEU A 43 -10.83 -5.33 14.97
C LEU A 43 -9.62 -4.40 15.04
N ILE A 44 -8.45 -4.97 15.27
CA ILE A 44 -7.18 -4.25 15.28
C ILE A 44 -6.23 -4.99 14.33
N VAL A 45 -5.58 -4.25 13.44
CA VAL A 45 -4.43 -4.78 12.70
C VAL A 45 -3.24 -4.68 13.63
N SER A 46 -2.79 -5.81 14.15
CA SER A 46 -1.64 -5.88 15.06
C SER A 46 -0.32 -5.96 14.30
N GLU A 47 -0.34 -6.53 13.10
CA GLU A 47 0.86 -6.62 12.26
C GLU A 47 0.50 -6.46 10.77
N TYR A 48 1.30 -5.62 10.11
CA TYR A 48 1.39 -5.51 8.66
C TYR A 48 2.79 -5.01 8.30
N GLY A 49 3.33 -5.44 7.15
CA GLY A 49 4.64 -5.01 6.72
C GLY A 49 5.20 -5.82 5.56
N ALA A 50 6.43 -5.48 5.19
CA ALA A 50 7.25 -6.18 4.22
C ALA A 50 8.72 -6.01 4.64
N GLU A 51 9.58 -6.96 4.29
CA GLU A 51 11.01 -6.85 4.59
C GLU A 51 11.60 -5.64 3.84
N ALA A 52 12.45 -4.87 4.52
CA ALA A 52 13.16 -3.75 3.93
C ALA A 52 14.66 -3.87 4.22
N ILE A 53 15.47 -4.01 3.17
CA ILE A 53 16.93 -4.05 3.29
C ILE A 53 17.46 -2.60 3.24
N PRO A 54 18.16 -2.12 4.28
CA PRO A 54 18.72 -0.77 4.29
C PRO A 54 19.62 -0.50 3.08
N GLY A 55 19.46 0.66 2.45
CA GLY A 55 20.21 1.05 1.25
C GLY A 55 19.64 0.49 -0.07
N PHE A 56 18.72 -0.48 -0.02
CA PHE A 56 18.04 -1.01 -1.20
C PHE A 56 16.80 -0.17 -1.56
N ASN A 57 17.03 1.00 -2.14
CA ASN A 57 15.95 1.89 -2.58
C ASN A 57 15.58 1.60 -4.04
N GLN A 58 14.33 1.24 -4.32
CA GLN A 58 13.84 1.14 -5.70
C GLN A 58 13.62 2.53 -6.30
N VAL A 59 14.45 2.90 -7.28
CA VAL A 59 14.39 4.21 -8.00
C VAL A 59 13.21 4.29 -9.00
N ARG A 60 12.44 3.20 -9.16
CA ARG A 60 11.49 3.05 -10.28
C ARG A 60 10.31 4.04 -10.25
N GLN A 61 9.79 4.41 -9.08
CA GLN A 61 8.65 5.34 -8.99
C GLN A 61 9.06 6.82 -9.09
N ARG A 62 10.27 7.17 -8.64
CA ARG A 62 10.77 8.55 -8.66
C ARG A 62 10.97 9.06 -10.09
N LEU A 63 11.46 8.20 -11.00
CA LEU A 63 11.71 8.56 -12.40
C LEU A 63 10.44 8.87 -13.19
N ILE A 64 9.29 8.26 -12.86
CA ILE A 64 8.02 8.53 -13.55
C ILE A 64 7.44 9.88 -13.09
N LEU A 65 7.52 10.19 -11.80
CA LEU A 65 7.08 11.47 -11.25
C LEU A 65 7.98 12.63 -11.71
N GLU A 66 9.30 12.47 -11.69
CA GLU A 66 10.25 13.49 -12.16
C GLU A 66 10.13 13.74 -13.65
N LYS A 67 9.92 12.70 -14.47
CA LYS A 67 9.66 12.89 -15.92
C LYS A 67 8.36 13.63 -16.19
N ASN A 68 7.30 13.39 -15.42
CA ASN A 68 6.03 14.12 -15.55
C ASN A 68 6.09 15.56 -15.00
N LEU A 69 6.97 15.82 -14.03
CA LEU A 69 7.22 17.16 -13.46
C LEU A 69 8.23 17.99 -14.28
N GLN A 70 9.05 17.38 -15.13
CA GLN A 70 10.00 18.10 -16.00
C GLN A 70 9.39 18.61 -17.30
N LEU A 71 8.23 18.09 -17.73
CA LEU A 71 7.58 18.48 -18.99
C LEU A 71 6.82 19.83 -19.02
N PRO A 72 6.43 20.49 -17.89
CA PRO A 72 5.84 21.83 -17.96
C PRO A 72 6.82 23.00 -17.71
N VAL A 73 8.08 22.77 -17.34
CA VAL A 73 8.97 23.86 -16.85
C VAL A 73 9.85 24.50 -17.94
N TYR A 74 9.95 23.90 -19.14
CA TYR A 74 10.90 24.35 -20.19
C TYR A 74 10.24 24.95 -21.44
N ALA A 75 9.17 25.73 -21.31
CA ALA A 75 8.50 26.35 -22.46
C ALA A 75 8.32 27.87 -22.31
N TYR A 76 9.40 28.62 -22.10
CA TYR A 76 9.46 30.03 -22.51
C TYR A 76 10.85 30.33 -23.07
N PRO A 77 11.02 30.45 -24.40
CA PRO A 77 12.25 30.94 -24.98
C PRO A 77 12.33 32.45 -24.76
N LEU A 78 13.37 32.91 -24.08
CA LEU A 78 13.75 34.32 -24.07
C LEU A 78 14.15 34.69 -25.52
N GLN A 79 13.30 35.48 -26.18
CA GLN A 79 13.64 36.11 -27.46
C GLN A 79 14.66 37.25 -27.21
N PRO A 80 15.57 37.50 -28.18
CA PRO A 80 16.82 38.24 -27.97
C PRO A 80 16.67 39.71 -27.58
#